data_AF-A0AB73LKW9-F1
#
_entry.id   AF-A0AB73LKW9-F1
#
_cell.length_a   1.000
_cell.length_b   1.000
_cell.length_c   1.000
_cell.angle_alpha   90.00
_cell.angle_beta   90.00
_cell.angle_gamma   90.00
#
_symmetry.space_group_name_H-M   'P 1'
#
loop_
_entity.id
_entity.type
_entity.pdbx_description
1 polymer ?
#
loop_
_entity_poly.entity_id
_entity_poly.type
_entity_poly.pdbx_seq_one_letter_code
_entity_poly.pdbx_strand_id
1 'polypeptide(L)'
;MSKNVFVLMPFSDEYVDVYEFGIKDVAKEFNLTVTRLDEQIFDSDMLEQIYQQIEKADFIIADMSGRNANVFYEVGYADAKKKLIILLTENISDIPFDLSHRPHVVYEKSLKKLKTDLRLRINWAIQEIEKRNRNPLAINLKNKSSHVNRENATDTAIIEFTLEITNLTENKITGLELIYLHTGPNWRFFMSSAEVKRMNSGTSPFLERHLLKPDVSILPAHDQLSIDFQGRKIVSALWRKEERKDSYPLQGRLFIEIHTEKIEQKVVIFLETVASVPIYYEDIPF
;
A
#
# COMPACT_ATOMS: atom_id res chain seq x y z
N MET A 1 -4.52 3.86 -23.18
CA MET A 1 -5.69 4.71 -22.90
C MET A 1 -5.19 6.00 -22.26
N SER A 2 -5.85 7.13 -22.54
CA SER A 2 -5.62 8.40 -21.84
C SER A 2 -5.98 8.22 -20.36
N LYS A 3 -5.24 8.87 -19.45
CA LYS A 3 -5.58 8.88 -18.02
C LYS A 3 -6.62 9.98 -17.76
N ASN A 4 -7.58 9.69 -16.90
CA ASN A 4 -8.66 10.59 -16.52
C ASN A 4 -8.25 11.43 -15.31
N VAL A 5 -8.41 12.75 -15.42
CA VAL A 5 -8.14 13.71 -14.35
C VAL A 5 -9.43 14.45 -14.04
N PHE A 6 -9.86 14.40 -12.79
CA PHE A 6 -11.02 15.15 -12.36
C PHE A 6 -10.59 16.41 -11.62
N VAL A 7 -11.20 17.53 -11.97
CA VAL A 7 -10.88 18.85 -11.42
C VAL A 7 -11.95 19.28 -10.44
N LEU A 8 -11.50 19.60 -9.22
CA LEU A 8 -12.33 20.16 -8.15
C LEU A 8 -11.96 21.63 -8.00
N MET A 9 -12.87 22.56 -8.27
CA MET A 9 -12.53 23.99 -8.18
C MET A 9 -13.78 24.83 -7.99
N PRO A 10 -13.65 26.08 -7.49
CA PRO A 10 -14.77 26.99 -7.41
C PRO A 10 -15.33 27.31 -8.80
N PHE A 11 -16.65 27.52 -8.89
CA PHE A 11 -17.37 27.74 -10.15
C PHE A 11 -17.42 29.21 -10.61
N SER A 12 -16.75 30.14 -9.93
CA SER A 12 -16.77 31.56 -10.33
C SER A 12 -16.00 31.80 -11.62
N ASP A 13 -16.47 32.79 -12.39
CA ASP A 13 -15.89 33.19 -13.69
C ASP A 13 -14.39 33.52 -13.61
N GLU A 14 -13.91 33.95 -12.44
CA GLU A 14 -12.50 34.26 -12.18
C GLU A 14 -11.56 33.07 -12.38
N TYR A 15 -12.08 31.83 -12.27
CA TYR A 15 -11.27 30.61 -12.44
C TYR A 15 -11.40 29.97 -13.82
N VAL A 16 -12.14 30.59 -14.76
CA VAL A 16 -12.26 30.08 -16.14
C VAL A 16 -10.90 29.97 -16.82
N ASP A 17 -10.08 31.01 -16.72
CA ASP A 17 -8.74 31.02 -17.33
C ASP A 17 -7.79 30.00 -16.69
N VAL A 18 -7.90 29.83 -15.36
CA VAL A 18 -7.14 28.82 -14.60
C VAL A 18 -7.47 27.41 -15.11
N TYR A 19 -8.75 27.13 -15.37
CA TYR A 19 -9.18 25.85 -15.90
C TYR A 19 -8.80 25.64 -17.37
N GLU A 20 -9.23 26.54 -18.26
CA GLU A 20 -9.11 26.38 -19.71
C GLU A 20 -7.66 26.54 -20.20
N PHE A 21 -6.98 27.60 -19.76
CA PHE A 21 -5.63 27.94 -20.21
C PHE A 21 -4.54 27.52 -19.23
N GLY A 22 -4.88 27.15 -18.00
CA GLY A 22 -3.94 26.59 -17.04
C GLY A 22 -3.96 25.07 -17.06
N ILE A 23 -5.00 24.48 -16.46
CA ILE A 23 -5.11 23.04 -16.20
C ILE A 23 -5.24 22.24 -17.50
N LYS A 24 -6.24 22.55 -18.34
CA LYS A 24 -6.51 21.83 -19.58
C LYS A 24 -5.33 21.89 -20.56
N ASP A 25 -4.73 23.06 -20.72
CA ASP A 25 -3.57 23.23 -21.60
C ASP A 25 -2.37 22.37 -21.19
N VAL A 26 -2.02 22.37 -19.90
CA VAL A 26 -0.94 21.49 -19.42
C VAL A 26 -1.31 20.03 -19.58
N ALA A 27 -2.55 19.66 -19.24
CA ALA A 27 -3.00 18.29 -19.33
C ALA A 27 -2.98 17.70 -20.75
N LYS A 28 -3.26 18.53 -21.78
CA LYS A 28 -3.14 18.16 -23.20
C LYS A 28 -1.71 17.70 -23.55
N GLU A 29 -0.68 18.33 -22.98
CA GLU A 29 0.73 17.98 -23.23
C GLU A 29 1.07 16.56 -22.76
N PHE A 30 0.34 16.06 -21.76
CA PHE A 30 0.49 14.70 -21.23
C PHE A 30 -0.55 13.72 -21.77
N ASN A 31 -1.35 14.12 -22.76
CA ASN A 31 -2.45 13.33 -23.32
C ASN A 31 -3.40 12.80 -22.22
N LEU A 32 -3.85 13.71 -21.36
CA LEU A 32 -4.78 13.45 -20.27
C LEU A 32 -6.19 13.92 -20.63
N THR A 33 -7.19 13.20 -20.14
CA THR A 33 -8.60 13.57 -20.28
C THR A 33 -9.04 14.29 -19.01
N VAL A 34 -9.27 15.60 -19.11
CA VAL A 34 -9.66 16.45 -17.97
C VAL A 34 -11.17 16.64 -17.98
N THR A 35 -11.81 16.41 -16.83
CA THR A 35 -13.24 16.66 -16.62
C THR A 35 -13.47 17.52 -15.38
N ARG A 36 -14.52 18.35 -15.43
CA ARG A 36 -15.07 19.16 -14.33
C ARG A 36 -16.59 19.05 -14.43
N LEU A 37 -17.30 19.05 -13.30
CA LEU A 37 -18.70 18.61 -13.25
C LEU A 37 -19.72 19.65 -13.76
N ASP A 38 -19.34 20.90 -13.89
CA ASP A 38 -20.16 22.01 -14.39
C ASP A 38 -20.62 21.87 -15.86
N GLU A 39 -20.27 20.76 -16.53
CA GLU A 39 -20.81 20.39 -17.83
C GLU A 39 -22.18 19.67 -17.76
N GLN A 40 -22.77 19.41 -16.56
CA GLN A 40 -24.09 18.75 -16.43
C GLN A 40 -24.97 19.37 -15.31
N ILE A 41 -26.27 19.53 -15.63
CA ILE A 41 -27.31 20.26 -14.87
C ILE A 41 -27.41 19.79 -13.40
N PHE A 42 -27.56 20.76 -12.48
CA PHE A 42 -27.79 20.56 -11.04
C PHE A 42 -29.10 19.82 -10.78
N ASP A 43 -29.00 18.55 -10.38
CA ASP A 43 -30.11 17.77 -9.83
C ASP A 43 -29.63 16.98 -8.58
N SER A 44 -30.57 16.37 -7.85
CA SER A 44 -30.28 15.63 -6.61
C SER A 44 -29.21 14.52 -6.71
N ASP A 45 -28.89 14.08 -7.93
CA ASP A 45 -27.80 13.12 -8.25
C ASP A 45 -26.40 13.75 -8.31
N MET A 46 -26.25 15.07 -8.23
CA MET A 46 -24.97 15.76 -8.48
C MET A 46 -23.84 15.28 -7.55
N LEU A 47 -24.14 15.12 -6.27
CA LEU A 47 -23.17 14.67 -5.27
C LEU A 47 -22.70 13.24 -5.57
N GLU A 48 -23.62 12.35 -5.96
CA GLU A 48 -23.28 10.99 -6.34
C GLU A 48 -22.44 10.97 -7.62
N GLN A 49 -22.75 11.82 -8.60
CA GLN A 49 -21.93 11.97 -9.80
C GLN A 49 -20.52 12.44 -9.47
N ILE A 50 -20.35 13.43 -8.57
CA ILE A 50 -19.02 13.88 -8.11
C ILE A 50 -18.25 12.70 -7.51
N TYR A 51 -18.86 11.93 -6.63
CA TYR A 51 -18.21 10.76 -6.04
C TYR A 51 -17.80 9.73 -7.10
N GLN A 52 -18.67 9.46 -8.07
CA GLN A 52 -18.37 8.55 -9.17
C GLN A 52 -17.23 9.09 -10.05
N GLN A 53 -17.17 10.40 -10.32
CA GLN A 53 -16.08 11.01 -11.08
C GLN A 53 -14.76 10.96 -10.32
N ILE A 54 -14.78 11.26 -9.02
CA ILE A 54 -13.60 11.11 -8.14
C ILE A 54 -13.11 9.66 -8.17
N GLU A 55 -14.01 8.68 -8.02
CA GLU A 55 -13.64 7.27 -8.04
C GLU A 55 -13.09 6.80 -9.39
N LYS A 56 -13.61 7.31 -10.51
CA LYS A 56 -13.15 6.97 -11.87
C LYS A 56 -11.87 7.68 -12.28
N ALA A 57 -11.49 8.78 -11.62
CA ALA A 57 -10.29 9.52 -11.94
C ALA A 57 -9.02 8.76 -11.54
N ASP A 58 -7.98 8.85 -12.38
CA ASP A 58 -6.64 8.34 -12.07
C ASP A 58 -5.94 9.22 -11.03
N PHE A 59 -6.19 10.53 -11.06
CA PHE A 59 -5.80 11.48 -10.02
C PHE A 59 -6.66 12.75 -10.08
N ILE A 60 -6.56 13.57 -9.03
CA ILE A 60 -7.34 14.78 -8.84
C ILE A 60 -6.45 16.02 -8.93
N ILE A 61 -6.97 17.08 -9.53
CA ILE A 61 -6.42 18.45 -9.40
C ILE A 61 -7.47 19.27 -8.67
N ALA A 62 -7.11 19.91 -7.55
CA ALA A 62 -8.07 20.66 -6.75
C ALA A 62 -7.59 22.10 -6.48
N ASP A 63 -8.38 23.11 -6.85
CA ASP A 63 -8.08 24.51 -6.55
C ASP A 63 -8.70 24.92 -5.21
N MET A 64 -7.85 25.15 -4.21
CA MET A 64 -8.22 25.48 -2.84
C MET A 64 -8.40 26.98 -2.60
N SER A 65 -8.23 27.82 -3.63
CA SER A 65 -8.26 29.27 -3.51
C SER A 65 -9.59 29.77 -2.95
N GLY A 66 -9.53 30.79 -2.09
CA GLY A 66 -10.73 31.35 -1.45
C GLY A 66 -11.41 30.42 -0.45
N ARG A 67 -10.79 29.27 -0.16
CA ARG A 67 -11.23 28.30 0.86
C ARG A 67 -12.66 27.78 0.65
N ASN A 68 -13.02 27.49 -0.60
CA ASN A 68 -14.36 27.01 -0.95
C ASN A 68 -14.73 25.71 -0.20
N ALA A 69 -15.82 25.76 0.58
CA ALA A 69 -16.24 24.66 1.44
C ALA A 69 -16.59 23.37 0.67
N ASN A 70 -17.13 23.49 -0.54
CA ASN A 70 -17.47 22.34 -1.38
C ASN A 70 -16.21 21.65 -1.88
N VAL A 71 -15.23 22.42 -2.38
CA VAL A 71 -13.95 21.86 -2.83
C VAL A 71 -13.23 21.17 -1.68
N PHE A 72 -13.26 21.74 -0.47
CA PHE A 72 -12.72 21.08 0.73
C PHE A 72 -13.38 19.74 1.01
N TYR A 73 -14.71 19.69 0.93
CA TYR A 73 -15.47 18.48 1.14
C TYR A 73 -15.10 17.39 0.12
N GLU A 74 -15.03 17.74 -1.16
CA GLU A 74 -14.69 16.84 -2.26
C GLU A 74 -13.24 16.35 -2.18
N VAL A 75 -12.30 17.23 -1.80
CA VAL A 75 -10.90 16.85 -1.53
C VAL A 75 -10.81 15.89 -0.36
N GLY A 76 -11.58 16.10 0.70
CA GLY A 76 -11.67 15.18 1.83
C GLY A 76 -12.17 13.80 1.41
N TYR A 77 -13.19 13.74 0.54
CA TYR A 77 -13.69 12.48 -0.02
C TYR A 77 -12.65 11.79 -0.90
N ALA A 78 -12.00 12.53 -1.80
CA ALA A 78 -10.93 12.01 -2.65
C ALA A 78 -9.75 11.48 -1.83
N ASP A 79 -9.41 12.14 -0.72
CA ASP A 79 -8.39 11.70 0.21
C ASP A 79 -8.77 10.40 0.92
N ALA A 80 -10.01 10.30 1.42
CA ALA A 80 -10.52 9.07 2.02
C ALA A 80 -10.44 7.88 1.05
N LYS A 81 -10.53 8.14 -0.26
CA LYS A 81 -10.37 7.16 -1.35
C LYS A 81 -8.91 6.95 -1.78
N LYS A 82 -7.94 7.54 -1.08
CA LYS A 82 -6.48 7.49 -1.32
C LYS A 82 -6.05 7.90 -2.73
N LYS A 83 -6.83 8.77 -3.38
CA LYS A 83 -6.49 9.34 -4.68
C LYS A 83 -5.21 10.18 -4.57
N LEU A 84 -4.42 10.18 -5.64
CA LEU A 84 -3.40 11.21 -5.80
C LEU A 84 -4.09 12.55 -6.03
N ILE A 85 -3.71 13.56 -5.24
CA ILE A 85 -4.29 14.91 -5.32
C ILE A 85 -3.16 15.92 -5.49
N ILE A 86 -3.27 16.74 -6.53
CA ILE A 86 -2.44 17.92 -6.74
C ILE A 86 -3.29 19.13 -6.34
N LEU A 87 -2.86 19.87 -5.33
CA LEU A 87 -3.56 21.08 -4.90
C LEU A 87 -3.05 22.29 -5.69
N LEU A 88 -3.95 23.20 -6.04
CA LEU A 88 -3.65 24.52 -6.58
C LEU A 88 -4.12 25.55 -5.56
N THR A 89 -3.42 26.67 -5.50
CA THR A 89 -3.88 27.81 -4.72
C THR A 89 -3.26 29.12 -5.21
N GLU A 90 -4.00 30.21 -5.11
CA GLU A 90 -3.46 31.55 -5.26
C GLU A 90 -2.58 31.96 -4.07
N ASN A 91 -2.92 31.53 -2.86
CA ASN A 91 -2.25 31.89 -1.63
C ASN A 91 -2.06 30.67 -0.73
N ILE A 92 -0.83 30.43 -0.28
CA ILE A 92 -0.48 29.32 0.60
C ILE A 92 -1.35 29.26 1.88
N SER A 93 -1.87 30.38 2.37
CA SER A 93 -2.76 30.43 3.54
C SER A 93 -4.09 29.72 3.35
N ASP A 94 -4.49 29.45 2.10
CA ASP A 94 -5.75 28.77 1.79
C ASP A 94 -5.65 27.25 1.96
N ILE A 95 -4.43 26.69 1.98
CA ILE A 95 -4.19 25.27 2.23
C ILE A 95 -4.09 25.06 3.76
N PRO A 96 -4.99 24.27 4.38
CA PRO A 96 -4.88 23.94 5.79
C PRO A 96 -3.63 23.12 6.07
N PHE A 97 -3.15 23.21 7.32
CA PHE A 97 -1.97 22.48 7.78
C PHE A 97 -2.06 20.97 7.49
N ASP A 98 -3.23 20.35 7.69
CA ASP A 98 -3.41 18.91 7.44
C ASP A 98 -3.21 18.52 5.97
N LEU A 99 -3.35 19.45 5.02
CA LEU A 99 -3.17 19.21 3.59
C LEU A 99 -1.82 19.75 3.06
N SER A 100 -1.03 20.45 3.88
CA SER A 100 0.19 21.12 3.42
C SER A 100 1.29 20.14 2.98
N HIS A 101 1.22 18.88 3.43
CA HIS A 101 2.11 17.80 3.02
C HIS A 101 1.80 17.29 1.60
N ARG A 102 0.63 17.63 1.04
CA ARG A 102 0.28 17.24 -0.32
C ARG A 102 1.04 18.07 -1.35
N PRO A 103 1.30 17.50 -2.54
CA PRO A 103 1.83 18.27 -3.66
C PRO A 103 0.90 19.45 -3.96
N HIS A 104 1.45 20.66 -3.92
CA HIS A 104 0.68 21.86 -4.22
C HIS A 104 1.44 22.84 -5.12
N VAL A 105 0.67 23.69 -5.80
CA VAL A 105 1.16 24.77 -6.66
C VAL A 105 0.58 26.08 -6.14
N VAL A 106 1.45 27.01 -5.73
CA VAL A 106 1.07 28.37 -5.34
C VAL A 106 1.27 29.30 -6.54
N TYR A 107 0.20 29.57 -7.29
CA TYR A 107 0.32 30.25 -8.58
C TYR A 107 0.14 31.76 -8.55
N GLU A 108 -0.31 32.36 -7.44
CA GLU A 108 -0.40 33.82 -7.26
C GLU A 108 -1.12 34.54 -8.44
N LYS A 109 -2.21 33.95 -8.96
CA LYS A 109 -2.95 34.43 -10.15
C LYS A 109 -2.12 34.49 -11.44
N SER A 110 -0.95 33.88 -11.50
CA SER A 110 -0.09 33.81 -12.68
C SER A 110 -0.27 32.49 -13.43
N LEU A 111 -0.91 32.54 -14.59
CA LEU A 111 -1.03 31.37 -15.48
C LEU A 111 0.34 30.79 -15.88
N LYS A 112 1.36 31.65 -16.05
CA LYS A 112 2.71 31.18 -16.37
C LYS A 112 3.27 30.31 -15.24
N LYS A 113 3.15 30.78 -14.00
CA LYS A 113 3.60 30.05 -12.81
C LYS A 113 2.82 28.75 -12.63
N LEU A 114 1.49 28.83 -12.73
CA LEU A 114 0.60 27.68 -12.71
C LEU A 114 1.07 26.61 -13.72
N LYS A 115 1.23 26.98 -14.99
CA LYS A 115 1.60 26.03 -16.05
C LYS A 115 2.97 25.39 -15.79
N THR A 116 3.96 26.16 -15.35
CA THR A 116 5.31 25.64 -15.07
C THR A 116 5.29 24.61 -13.94
N ASP A 117 4.67 24.95 -12.80
CA ASP A 117 4.72 24.09 -11.62
C ASP A 117 3.74 22.91 -11.74
N LEU A 118 2.58 23.11 -12.36
CA LEU A 118 1.60 22.05 -12.60
C LEU A 118 2.17 20.95 -13.50
N ARG A 119 2.98 21.28 -14.53
CA ARG A 119 3.68 20.27 -15.35
C ARG A 119 4.49 19.31 -14.50
N LEU A 120 5.27 19.84 -13.55
CA LEU A 120 6.12 19.02 -12.70
C LEU A 120 5.27 18.08 -11.83
N ARG A 121 4.12 18.56 -11.34
CA ARG A 121 3.24 17.81 -10.43
C ARG A 121 2.43 16.77 -11.17
N ILE A 122 1.95 17.06 -12.38
CA ILE A 122 1.32 16.09 -13.27
C ILE A 122 2.31 14.99 -13.66
N ASN A 123 3.54 15.36 -14.06
CA ASN A 123 4.55 14.35 -14.38
C ASN A 123 4.86 13.44 -13.18
N TRP A 124 4.99 14.02 -11.97
CA TRP A 124 5.12 13.24 -10.73
C TRP A 124 3.93 12.29 -10.51
N ALA A 125 2.69 12.76 -10.66
CA ALA A 125 1.50 11.94 -10.46
C ALA A 125 1.46 10.77 -11.46
N ILE A 126 1.78 11.01 -12.73
CA ILE A 126 1.87 9.96 -13.75
C ILE A 126 2.93 8.92 -13.36
N GLN A 127 4.12 9.36 -12.96
CA GLN A 127 5.21 8.47 -12.53
C GLN A 127 4.81 7.64 -11.31
N GLU A 128 4.09 8.23 -10.35
CA GLU A 128 3.63 7.52 -9.16
C GLU A 128 2.54 6.48 -9.50
N ILE A 129 1.61 6.80 -10.41
CA ILE A 129 0.64 5.83 -10.94
C ILE A 129 1.35 4.69 -11.65
N GLU A 130 2.32 4.97 -12.51
CA GLU A 130 3.07 3.93 -13.22
C GLU A 130 3.90 3.06 -12.28
N LYS A 131 4.48 3.65 -11.24
CA LYS A 131 5.19 2.92 -10.19
C LYS A 131 4.24 1.99 -9.43
N ARG A 132 3.06 2.47 -9.05
CA ARG A 132 2.00 1.66 -8.44
C ARG A 132 1.56 0.55 -9.38
N ASN A 133 1.42 0.79 -10.67
CA ASN A 133 1.06 -0.25 -11.64
C ASN A 133 2.16 -1.31 -11.84
N ARG A 134 3.45 -0.93 -11.73
CA ARG A 134 4.57 -1.88 -11.79
C ARG A 134 4.70 -2.73 -10.53
N ASN A 135 4.46 -2.13 -9.36
CA ASN A 135 4.48 -2.81 -8.06
C ASN A 135 3.15 -2.55 -7.33
N PRO A 136 2.07 -3.23 -7.74
CA PRO A 136 0.71 -2.95 -7.29
C PRO A 136 0.44 -3.35 -5.85
N LEU A 137 1.34 -4.12 -5.23
CA LEU A 137 1.21 -4.55 -3.85
C LEU A 137 2.32 -3.92 -2.99
N ALA A 138 1.97 -3.27 -1.89
CA ALA A 138 2.93 -3.10 -0.79
C ALA A 138 2.88 -4.35 0.08
N ILE A 139 4.04 -4.95 0.34
CA ILE A 139 4.16 -6.18 1.12
C ILE A 139 4.99 -5.86 2.35
N ASN A 140 4.40 -6.01 3.52
CA ASN A 140 5.05 -5.79 4.80
C ASN A 140 4.90 -7.03 5.68
N LEU A 141 5.93 -7.35 6.47
CA LEU A 141 5.92 -8.51 7.34
C LEU A 141 6.23 -8.07 8.77
N LYS A 142 5.27 -8.26 9.66
CA LYS A 142 5.41 -7.96 11.08
C LYS A 142 5.71 -9.23 11.86
N ASN A 143 6.64 -9.15 12.79
CA ASN A 143 6.86 -10.16 13.81
C ASN A 143 5.99 -9.81 15.03
N LYS A 144 5.01 -10.66 15.35
CA LYS A 144 4.11 -10.50 16.50
C LYS A 144 4.74 -11.01 17.79
N SER A 145 5.35 -12.18 17.73
CA SER A 145 5.97 -12.83 18.88
C SER A 145 7.06 -13.80 18.43
N SER A 146 8.04 -14.02 19.29
CA SER A 146 9.12 -14.98 19.07
C SER A 146 9.48 -15.63 20.39
N HIS A 147 9.30 -16.95 20.49
CA HIS A 147 9.56 -17.70 21.71
C HIS A 147 10.09 -19.09 21.41
N VAL A 148 10.66 -19.74 22.42
CA VAL A 148 11.10 -21.13 22.35
C VAL A 148 10.10 -22.01 23.06
N ASN A 149 9.58 -23.00 22.35
CA ASN A 149 8.94 -24.14 22.98
C ASN A 149 10.01 -25.18 23.34
N ARG A 150 10.19 -25.41 24.64
CA ARG A 150 11.20 -26.30 25.22
C ARG A 150 10.56 -27.64 25.56
N GLU A 151 10.94 -28.68 24.82
CA GLU A 151 10.52 -30.06 25.05
C GLU A 151 11.68 -30.92 25.59
N ASN A 152 11.40 -32.17 25.97
CA ASN A 152 12.40 -33.07 26.57
C ASN A 152 13.67 -33.23 25.72
N ALA A 153 13.54 -33.30 24.38
CA ALA A 153 14.66 -33.58 23.49
C ALA A 153 15.04 -32.43 22.53
N THR A 154 14.20 -31.38 22.44
CA THR A 154 14.37 -30.30 21.46
C THR A 154 13.96 -28.94 22.01
N ASP A 155 14.64 -27.89 21.54
CA ASP A 155 14.14 -26.52 21.56
C ASP A 155 13.64 -26.15 20.15
N THR A 156 12.37 -25.76 20.07
CA THR A 156 11.74 -25.28 18.83
C THR A 156 11.48 -23.80 18.94
N ALA A 157 12.11 -23.00 18.07
CA ALA A 157 11.73 -21.62 17.92
C ALA A 157 10.39 -21.53 17.20
N ILE A 158 9.50 -20.72 17.75
CA ILE A 158 8.18 -20.39 17.22
C ILE A 158 8.14 -18.88 17.00
N ILE A 159 7.86 -18.47 15.77
CA ILE A 159 7.71 -17.07 15.39
C ILE A 159 6.33 -16.88 14.80
N GLU A 160 5.60 -15.90 15.31
CA GLU A 160 4.29 -15.50 14.79
C GLU A 160 4.44 -14.26 13.92
N PHE A 161 3.89 -14.33 12.71
CA PHE A 161 3.99 -13.28 11.72
C PHE A 161 2.62 -12.79 11.29
N THR A 162 2.56 -11.52 10.88
CA THR A 162 1.48 -10.97 10.06
C THR A 162 2.07 -10.47 8.75
N LEU A 163 1.68 -11.09 7.64
CA LEU A 163 1.94 -10.59 6.30
C LEU A 163 0.83 -9.62 5.92
N GLU A 164 1.17 -8.35 5.78
CA GLU A 164 0.28 -7.30 5.31
C GLU A 164 0.51 -7.08 3.81
N ILE A 165 -0.55 -7.18 3.02
CA ILE A 165 -0.54 -6.97 1.58
C ILE A 165 -1.53 -5.85 1.30
N THR A 166 -1.03 -4.68 0.90
CA THR A 166 -1.86 -3.51 0.56
C THR A 166 -1.92 -3.34 -0.95
N ASN A 167 -3.11 -3.22 -1.51
CA ASN A 167 -3.28 -2.84 -2.90
C ASN A 167 -3.05 -1.33 -3.06
N LEU A 168 -2.06 -0.94 -3.84
CA LEU A 168 -1.70 0.46 -4.07
C LEU A 168 -2.41 1.08 -5.27
N THR A 169 -3.24 0.31 -5.97
CA THR A 169 -3.86 0.71 -7.22
C THR A 169 -5.33 1.10 -7.05
N GLU A 170 -5.85 1.80 -8.05
CA GLU A 170 -7.25 2.21 -8.14
C GLU A 170 -8.20 1.05 -8.50
N ASN A 171 -7.67 -0.11 -8.85
CA ASN A 171 -8.46 -1.26 -9.29
C ASN A 171 -8.35 -2.39 -8.26
N LYS A 172 -9.43 -3.14 -8.09
CA LYS A 172 -9.36 -4.39 -7.32
C LYS A 172 -8.41 -5.38 -7.98
N ILE A 173 -7.71 -6.15 -7.16
CA ILE A 173 -6.85 -7.24 -7.59
C ILE A 173 -7.62 -8.55 -7.40
N THR A 174 -7.67 -9.39 -8.43
CA THR A 174 -8.42 -10.66 -8.46
C THR A 174 -7.49 -11.86 -8.59
N GLY A 175 -7.93 -13.01 -8.07
CA GLY A 175 -7.17 -14.25 -8.12
C GLY A 175 -6.01 -14.31 -7.15
N LEU A 176 -6.10 -13.61 -6.00
CA LEU A 176 -5.11 -13.68 -4.94
C LEU A 176 -5.18 -15.03 -4.22
N GLU A 177 -4.69 -16.10 -4.85
CA GLU A 177 -4.84 -17.47 -4.32
C GLU A 177 -3.51 -18.15 -3.98
N LEU A 178 -2.42 -17.66 -4.57
CA LEU A 178 -1.11 -18.31 -4.51
C LEU A 178 -0.07 -17.34 -3.97
N ILE A 179 0.18 -17.42 -2.66
CA ILE A 179 1.28 -16.72 -2.00
C ILE A 179 2.30 -17.77 -1.57
N TYR A 180 3.48 -17.76 -2.19
CA TYR A 180 4.58 -18.63 -1.84
C TYR A 180 5.57 -17.94 -0.93
N LEU A 181 5.90 -18.64 0.14
CA LEU A 181 6.91 -18.26 1.11
C LEU A 181 8.14 -19.14 0.89
N HIS A 182 9.23 -18.57 0.42
CA HIS A 182 10.46 -19.28 0.12
C HIS A 182 11.48 -19.11 1.26
N THR A 183 12.02 -20.23 1.74
CA THR A 183 12.90 -20.27 2.90
C THR A 183 14.14 -21.13 2.67
N GLY A 184 15.12 -20.93 3.55
CA GLY A 184 16.13 -21.96 3.81
C GLY A 184 15.51 -23.24 4.40
N PRO A 185 16.33 -24.24 4.70
CA PRO A 185 15.84 -25.56 5.09
C PRO A 185 15.27 -25.59 6.51
N ASN A 186 14.44 -26.61 6.75
CA ASN A 186 13.95 -27.04 8.06
C ASN A 186 12.99 -26.05 8.73
N TRP A 187 12.35 -25.18 7.94
CA TRP A 187 11.23 -24.38 8.42
C TRP A 187 9.91 -25.11 8.17
N ARG A 188 9.00 -25.05 9.13
CA ARG A 188 7.61 -25.48 8.97
C ARG A 188 6.71 -24.29 9.23
N PHE A 189 5.68 -24.11 8.42
CA PHE A 189 4.75 -22.99 8.55
C PHE A 189 3.32 -23.46 8.78
N PHE A 190 2.57 -22.69 9.55
CA PHE A 190 1.23 -23.04 9.98
C PHE A 190 0.30 -21.84 9.80
N MET A 191 -0.92 -22.10 9.33
CA MET A 191 -2.04 -21.15 9.29
C MET A 191 -3.22 -21.80 10.01
N SER A 192 -3.88 -21.06 10.92
CA SER A 192 -5.01 -21.59 11.70
C SER A 192 -4.73 -22.96 12.33
N SER A 193 -3.50 -23.15 12.84
CA SER A 193 -2.96 -24.41 13.40
C SER A 193 -2.68 -25.56 12.42
N ALA A 194 -3.10 -25.47 11.16
CA ALA A 194 -2.78 -26.46 10.13
C ALA A 194 -1.43 -26.16 9.48
N GLU A 195 -0.60 -27.19 9.28
CA GLU A 195 0.63 -27.04 8.52
C GLU A 195 0.33 -26.76 7.05
N VAL A 196 0.99 -25.76 6.48
CA VAL A 196 0.78 -25.39 5.08
C VAL A 196 1.55 -26.31 4.14
N LYS A 197 1.09 -26.37 2.88
CA LYS A 197 1.73 -27.23 1.87
C LYS A 197 3.17 -26.78 1.60
N ARG A 198 4.13 -27.69 1.78
CA ARG A 198 5.56 -27.50 1.55
C ARG A 198 6.03 -28.21 0.28
N MET A 199 6.90 -27.55 -0.48
CA MET A 199 7.46 -28.04 -1.76
C MET A 199 8.93 -27.61 -1.92
N ASN A 200 9.65 -28.19 -2.89
CA ASN A 200 10.94 -27.66 -3.32
C ASN A 200 10.72 -26.26 -3.94
N SER A 201 11.61 -25.31 -3.60
CA SER A 201 11.50 -23.94 -4.06
C SER A 201 11.80 -23.76 -5.55
N GLY A 202 12.77 -24.51 -6.10
CA GLY A 202 13.31 -24.24 -7.44
C GLY A 202 14.00 -22.87 -7.61
N THR A 203 14.22 -22.11 -6.52
CA THR A 203 14.69 -20.71 -6.57
C THR A 203 15.86 -20.53 -5.61
N SER A 204 17.09 -20.66 -6.11
CA SER A 204 18.31 -20.44 -5.31
C SER A 204 18.35 -19.02 -4.72
N PRO A 205 18.79 -18.82 -3.46
CA PRO A 205 19.32 -19.81 -2.50
C PRO A 205 18.24 -20.46 -1.61
N PHE A 206 16.95 -20.24 -1.91
CA PHE A 206 15.85 -20.81 -1.14
C PHE A 206 15.63 -22.27 -1.53
N LEU A 207 15.51 -23.15 -0.55
CA LEU A 207 15.42 -24.60 -0.76
C LEU A 207 13.97 -25.08 -0.72
N GLU A 208 13.16 -24.48 0.16
CA GLU A 208 11.78 -24.85 0.40
C GLU A 208 10.86 -23.69 0.05
N ARG A 209 9.65 -23.98 -0.44
CA ARG A 209 8.56 -23.01 -0.54
C ARG A 209 7.30 -23.54 0.15
N HIS A 210 6.52 -22.62 0.71
CA HIS A 210 5.34 -22.92 1.52
C HIS A 210 4.17 -22.10 0.99
N LEU A 211 3.02 -22.73 0.76
CA LEU A 211 1.84 -22.08 0.20
C LEU A 211 0.99 -21.46 1.32
N LEU A 212 0.97 -20.14 1.41
CA LEU A 212 0.02 -19.40 2.23
C LEU A 212 -1.23 -19.14 1.39
N LYS A 213 -2.37 -19.74 1.76
CA LYS A 213 -3.63 -19.54 1.05
C LYS A 213 -4.48 -18.53 1.83
N PRO A 214 -4.73 -17.32 1.28
CA PRO A 214 -5.60 -16.35 1.94
C PRO A 214 -7.06 -16.79 1.88
N ASP A 215 -7.87 -16.26 2.81
CA ASP A 215 -9.32 -16.53 2.88
C ASP A 215 -10.14 -15.72 1.86
N VAL A 216 -9.49 -14.75 1.19
CA VAL A 216 -10.09 -13.91 0.15
C VAL A 216 -9.31 -14.03 -1.14
N SER A 217 -10.02 -14.04 -2.27
CA SER A 217 -9.42 -14.05 -3.61
C SER A 217 -9.41 -12.67 -4.28
N ILE A 218 -10.05 -11.68 -3.66
CA ILE A 218 -10.17 -10.31 -4.15
C ILE A 218 -9.61 -9.36 -3.09
N LEU A 219 -8.70 -8.48 -3.49
CA LEU A 219 -8.21 -7.37 -2.68
C LEU A 219 -8.73 -6.05 -3.29
N PRO A 220 -9.67 -5.34 -2.63
CA PRO A 220 -10.19 -4.07 -3.13
C PRO A 220 -9.11 -3.02 -3.37
N ALA A 221 -9.43 -1.99 -4.16
CA ALA A 221 -8.56 -0.84 -4.38
C ALA A 221 -8.20 -0.19 -3.04
N HIS A 222 -6.93 0.16 -2.84
CA HIS A 222 -6.42 0.84 -1.65
C HIS A 222 -6.60 0.11 -0.32
N ASP A 223 -7.05 -1.14 -0.33
CA ASP A 223 -7.33 -1.93 0.86
C ASP A 223 -6.16 -2.83 1.26
N GLN A 224 -6.20 -3.37 2.48
CA GLN A 224 -5.16 -4.21 3.05
C GLN A 224 -5.70 -5.57 3.48
N LEU A 225 -5.06 -6.63 3.00
CA LEU A 225 -5.19 -7.98 3.53
C LEU A 225 -4.12 -8.22 4.58
N SER A 226 -4.50 -8.84 5.69
CA SER A 226 -3.56 -9.32 6.72
C SER A 226 -3.67 -10.84 6.84
N ILE A 227 -2.53 -11.53 6.73
CA ILE A 227 -2.45 -12.99 6.83
C ILE A 227 -1.56 -13.34 8.02
N ASP A 228 -2.15 -13.98 9.02
CA ASP A 228 -1.42 -14.48 10.17
C ASP A 228 -0.93 -15.91 9.93
N PHE A 229 0.35 -16.13 10.22
CA PHE A 229 0.96 -17.45 10.10
C PHE A 229 2.10 -17.62 11.10
N GLN A 230 2.43 -18.86 11.40
CA GLN A 230 3.45 -19.21 12.39
C GLN A 230 4.56 -20.01 11.73
N GLY A 231 5.82 -19.60 11.92
CA GLY A 231 7.01 -20.34 11.53
C GLY A 231 7.58 -21.12 12.72
N ARG A 232 7.94 -22.38 12.49
CA ARG A 232 8.58 -23.24 13.48
C ARG A 232 9.89 -23.81 12.95
N LYS A 233 10.92 -23.83 13.79
CA LYS A 233 12.22 -24.43 13.47
C LYS A 233 12.89 -25.01 14.72
N ILE A 234 13.40 -26.24 14.61
CA ILE A 234 14.22 -26.84 15.67
C ILE A 234 15.57 -26.12 15.70
N VAL A 235 15.85 -25.44 16.81
CA VAL A 235 17.07 -24.62 17.03
C VAL A 235 18.10 -25.31 17.93
N SER A 236 17.68 -26.29 18.72
CA SER A 236 18.57 -27.21 19.41
C SER A 236 17.93 -28.59 19.54
N ALA A 237 18.75 -29.63 19.44
CA ALA A 237 18.31 -31.00 19.68
C ALA A 237 19.40 -31.82 20.38
N LEU A 238 19.03 -32.64 21.37
CA LEU A 238 19.98 -33.41 22.17
C LEU A 238 20.85 -34.36 21.32
N TRP A 239 20.27 -34.95 20.27
CA TRP A 239 21.02 -35.84 19.36
C TRP A 239 22.03 -35.12 18.46
N ARG A 240 21.93 -33.79 18.33
CA ARG A 240 22.94 -32.97 17.65
C ARG A 240 24.10 -32.60 18.58
N LYS A 241 24.02 -32.96 19.87
CA LYS A 241 24.97 -32.56 20.92
C LYS A 241 25.14 -31.04 21.03
N GLU A 242 24.08 -30.29 20.74
CA GLU A 242 24.04 -28.84 20.82
C GLU A 242 23.67 -28.41 22.25
N GLU A 243 24.40 -27.44 22.80
CA GLU A 243 24.04 -26.84 24.08
C GLU A 243 22.71 -26.09 23.96
N ARG A 244 21.82 -26.29 24.93
CA ARG A 244 20.55 -25.58 25.01
C ARG A 244 20.77 -24.19 25.58
N LYS A 245 20.12 -23.18 25.02
CA LYS A 245 20.28 -21.77 25.37
C LYS A 245 18.94 -21.19 25.84
N ASP A 246 19.00 -20.09 26.57
CA ASP A 246 17.78 -19.37 26.98
C ASP A 246 17.22 -18.51 25.86
N SER A 247 18.04 -18.19 24.86
CA SER A 247 17.62 -17.48 23.65
C SER A 247 18.41 -17.90 22.42
N TYR A 248 17.77 -17.75 21.27
CA TYR A 248 18.31 -18.09 19.96
C TYR A 248 18.09 -16.92 19.00
N PRO A 249 19.17 -16.25 18.55
CA PRO A 249 19.07 -15.26 17.48
C PRO A 249 18.75 -15.98 16.17
N LEU A 250 17.79 -15.45 15.45
CA LEU A 250 17.30 -15.98 14.18
C LEU A 250 17.42 -14.87 13.13
N GLN A 251 18.34 -15.09 12.20
CA GLN A 251 18.53 -14.24 11.03
C GLN A 251 18.28 -15.04 9.77
N GLY A 252 17.67 -14.41 8.78
CA GLY A 252 17.38 -15.06 7.52
C GLY A 252 16.80 -14.14 6.48
N ARG A 253 16.57 -14.71 5.30
CA ARG A 253 15.82 -14.06 4.22
C ARG A 253 14.58 -14.86 3.96
N LEU A 254 13.52 -14.15 3.64
CA LEU A 254 12.24 -14.69 3.25
C LEU A 254 11.93 -14.14 1.87
N PHE A 255 11.77 -15.01 0.88
CA PHE A 255 11.37 -14.58 -0.44
C PHE A 255 9.88 -14.86 -0.62
N ILE A 256 9.10 -13.80 -0.84
CA ILE A 256 7.66 -13.86 -0.98
C ILE A 256 7.33 -13.65 -2.45
N GLU A 257 6.60 -14.60 -3.01
CA GLU A 257 6.11 -14.58 -4.38
C GLU A 257 4.58 -14.61 -4.35
N ILE A 258 3.95 -13.57 -4.89
CA ILE A 258 2.50 -13.44 -4.97
C ILE A 258 2.10 -13.55 -6.43
N HIS A 259 1.26 -14.55 -6.73
CA HIS A 259 0.63 -14.68 -8.04
C HIS A 259 -0.85 -14.35 -7.94
N THR A 260 -1.29 -13.56 -8.92
CA THR A 260 -2.70 -13.23 -9.17
C THR A 260 -3.00 -13.50 -10.64
N GLU A 261 -4.22 -13.24 -11.10
CA GLU A 261 -4.58 -13.40 -12.52
C GLU A 261 -3.72 -12.54 -13.47
N LYS A 262 -3.26 -11.37 -13.01
CA LYS A 262 -2.60 -10.36 -13.85
C LYS A 262 -1.25 -9.89 -13.34
N ILE A 263 -0.92 -10.22 -12.09
CA ILE A 263 0.25 -9.71 -11.38
C ILE A 263 1.04 -10.89 -10.84
N GLU A 264 2.34 -10.86 -11.11
CA GLU A 264 3.34 -11.65 -10.41
C GLU A 264 4.28 -10.68 -9.72
N GLN A 265 4.26 -10.63 -8.39
CA GLN A 265 5.11 -9.74 -7.60
C GLN A 265 5.98 -10.52 -6.63
N LYS A 266 7.25 -10.09 -6.55
CA LYS A 266 8.33 -10.78 -5.87
C LYS A 266 9.04 -9.82 -4.93
N VAL A 267 9.19 -10.20 -3.66
CA VAL A 267 9.90 -9.40 -2.65
C VAL A 267 10.76 -10.28 -1.77
N VAL A 268 11.97 -9.80 -1.44
CA VAL A 268 12.84 -10.44 -0.45
C VAL A 268 12.82 -9.59 0.82
N ILE A 269 12.47 -10.19 1.94
CA ILE A 269 12.45 -9.56 3.26
C ILE A 269 13.56 -10.16 4.10
N PHE A 270 14.35 -9.29 4.75
CA PHE A 270 15.34 -9.69 5.74
C PHE A 270 14.65 -9.80 7.10
N LEU A 271 14.90 -10.89 7.80
CA LEU A 271 14.36 -11.17 9.12
C LEU A 271 15.50 -11.25 10.12
N GLU A 272 15.33 -10.54 11.23
CA GLU A 272 16.18 -10.62 12.40
C GLU A 272 15.30 -10.59 13.64
N THR A 273 15.40 -11.61 14.49
CA THR A 273 14.67 -11.70 15.75
C THR A 273 15.40 -12.59 16.74
N VAL A 274 14.93 -12.61 17.99
CA VAL A 274 15.42 -13.47 19.05
C VAL A 274 14.24 -14.26 19.59
N ALA A 275 14.31 -15.58 19.52
CA ALA A 275 13.36 -16.46 20.20
C ALA A 275 13.92 -16.82 21.57
N SER A 276 13.19 -16.48 22.64
CA SER A 276 13.60 -16.75 24.02
C SER A 276 12.69 -17.77 24.68
N VAL A 277 13.23 -18.54 25.63
CA VAL A 277 12.43 -19.38 26.52
C VAL A 277 11.54 -18.45 27.36
N PRO A 278 10.21 -18.64 27.40
CA PRO A 278 9.34 -17.85 28.25
C PRO A 278 9.74 -17.99 29.71
N ILE A 279 9.81 -16.87 30.43
CA ILE A 279 9.98 -16.87 31.89
C ILE A 279 8.58 -16.82 32.49
N TYR A 280 8.17 -17.89 33.17
CA TYR A 280 6.90 -17.90 33.89
C TYR A 280 7.10 -17.32 35.30
N TYR A 281 6.17 -16.50 35.77
CA TYR A 281 6.27 -15.83 37.08
C TYR A 281 6.33 -16.80 38.27
N GLU A 282 6.02 -18.08 38.08
CA GLU A 282 6.15 -19.13 39.10
C GLU A 282 7.62 -19.54 39.36
N ASP A 283 8.56 -19.15 38.48
CA ASP A 283 9.98 -19.53 38.56
C ASP A 283 10.87 -18.46 39.25
N ILE A 284 10.28 -17.37 39.78
CA ILE A 284 11.01 -16.32 40.50
C ILE A 284 10.94 -16.61 42.01
N PRO A 285 12.03 -17.06 42.67
CA PRO A 285 12.03 -17.19 44.12
C PRO A 285 11.84 -15.82 44.76
N PHE A 286 10.83 -15.72 45.65
CA PHE A 286 10.59 -14.55 46.51
C PHE A 286 11.79 -14.22 47.41
#